data_AF-A0A524F3N5-F1
#
_entry.id   AF-A0A524F3N5-F1
#
_cell.length_a   1.000
_cell.length_b   1.000
_cell.length_c   1.000
_cell.angle_alpha   90.00
_cell.angle_beta   90.00
_cell.angle_gamma   90.00
#
_symmetry.space_group_name_H-M   'P 1'
#
loop_
_entity.id
_entity.type
_entity.pdbx_description
1 polymer ?
#
loop_
_entity_poly.entity_id
_entity_poly.type
_entity_poly.pdbx_seq_one_letter_code
_entity_poly.pdbx_strand_id
1 'polypeptide(L)'
;MKVAAIQMEAKFGNVKANIEIAKRLASEAFEDGGELVILPEFFTSAMGFHPKMLDVAQHINGEPMQLLVQLAKKYNGIVGGSFIALRGEETYNTFVLAFPDGLKYFHDKDQPTMWENCYYIGGTDDGVLETKVGNIGVALCWEFVRTRTTKRLLNRVDIVVGGSCWWTLPEARLPGYTPELRETVLEMMIETPARFARMLGVPVVHAAHSGDFEGETPMMPDIPYNSYYLGETQIVDGSGKILARLKQEDGEGVIISNIDLTKKWAPSESIPDRFWIPDMPKQLDQAWQVFNRHGEAYYVETTKPYLDKQLK
;
A
#
# COMPACT_ATOMS: atom_id res chain seq x y z
N MET A 1 -22.19 -4.37 -3.23
CA MET A 1 -20.97 -4.60 -4.02
C MET A 1 -20.13 -5.62 -3.28
N LYS A 2 -19.77 -6.72 -3.93
CA LYS A 2 -18.85 -7.71 -3.39
C LYS A 2 -17.42 -7.26 -3.64
N VAL A 3 -16.65 -7.05 -2.59
CA VAL A 3 -15.27 -6.56 -2.67
C VAL A 3 -14.31 -7.63 -2.20
N ALA A 4 -13.10 -7.63 -2.76
CA ALA A 4 -12.02 -8.52 -2.36
C ALA A 4 -10.75 -7.72 -2.04
N ALA A 5 -10.04 -8.15 -1.00
CA ALA A 5 -8.70 -7.67 -0.67
C ALA A 5 -7.73 -8.87 -0.64
N ILE A 6 -6.55 -8.67 -1.22
CA ILE A 6 -5.54 -9.70 -1.38
C ILE A 6 -4.44 -9.53 -0.34
N GLN A 7 -4.07 -10.63 0.32
CA GLN A 7 -2.82 -10.74 1.05
C GLN A 7 -1.78 -11.47 0.19
N MET A 8 -0.61 -10.86 -0.02
CA MET A 8 0.36 -11.40 -0.97
C MET A 8 1.75 -11.64 -0.36
N GLU A 9 2.25 -12.87 -0.49
CA GLU A 9 3.65 -13.23 -0.17
C GLU A 9 4.58 -12.96 -1.36
N ALA A 10 4.75 -11.67 -1.65
CA ALA A 10 5.60 -11.24 -2.74
C ALA A 10 7.06 -11.66 -2.55
N LYS A 11 7.67 -12.12 -3.63
CA LYS A 11 9.10 -12.37 -3.71
C LYS A 11 9.83 -11.03 -3.81
N PHE A 12 10.42 -10.60 -2.70
CA PHE A 12 11.02 -9.27 -2.56
C PHE A 12 11.99 -8.92 -3.71
N GLY A 13 11.63 -7.90 -4.49
CA GLY A 13 12.38 -7.39 -5.65
C GLY A 13 12.19 -8.17 -6.96
N ASN A 14 11.40 -9.25 -6.99
CA ASN A 14 11.20 -10.06 -8.19
C ASN A 14 9.90 -9.72 -8.92
N VAL A 15 9.96 -8.71 -9.81
CA VAL A 15 8.81 -8.21 -10.58
C VAL A 15 8.07 -9.31 -11.33
N LYS A 16 8.79 -10.14 -12.06
CA LYS A 16 8.18 -11.18 -12.89
C LYS A 16 7.41 -12.21 -12.06
N ALA A 17 8.01 -12.70 -10.96
CA ALA A 17 7.34 -13.65 -10.09
C ALA A 17 6.08 -13.05 -9.44
N ASN A 18 6.18 -11.80 -9.02
CA ASN A 18 5.09 -11.11 -8.32
C ASN A 18 3.91 -10.78 -9.25
N ILE A 19 4.16 -10.49 -10.52
CA ILE A 19 3.09 -10.32 -11.53
C ILE A 19 2.29 -11.62 -11.69
N GLU A 20 2.95 -12.79 -11.74
CA GLU A 20 2.25 -14.07 -11.83
C GLU A 20 1.47 -14.41 -10.55
N ILE A 21 2.01 -14.09 -9.38
CA ILE A 21 1.30 -14.23 -8.10
C ILE A 21 0.05 -13.34 -8.08
N ALA A 22 0.21 -12.05 -8.38
CA ALA A 22 -0.89 -11.09 -8.42
C ALA A 22 -1.98 -11.50 -9.41
N LYS A 23 -1.60 -11.98 -10.60
CA LYS A 23 -2.52 -12.49 -11.60
C LYS A 23 -3.34 -13.68 -11.09
N ARG A 24 -2.70 -14.64 -10.42
CA ARG A 24 -3.38 -15.81 -9.85
C ARG A 24 -4.37 -15.39 -8.76
N LEU A 25 -3.93 -14.62 -7.77
CA LEU A 25 -4.77 -14.21 -6.64
C LEU A 25 -5.93 -13.31 -7.07
N ALA A 26 -5.70 -12.37 -7.98
CA ALA A 26 -6.77 -11.53 -8.50
C ALA A 26 -7.77 -12.34 -9.34
N SER A 27 -7.30 -13.32 -10.11
CA SER A 27 -8.19 -14.23 -10.86
C SER A 27 -9.07 -15.04 -9.91
N GLU A 28 -8.49 -15.60 -8.85
CA GLU A 28 -9.22 -16.31 -7.78
C GLU A 28 -10.28 -15.41 -7.13
N ALA A 29 -9.92 -14.18 -6.75
CA ALA A 29 -10.84 -13.22 -6.17
C ALA A 29 -12.03 -12.89 -7.09
N PHE A 30 -11.78 -12.75 -8.40
CA PHE A 30 -12.84 -12.55 -9.39
C PHE A 30 -13.70 -13.80 -9.58
N GLU A 31 -13.10 -14.99 -9.61
CA GLU A 31 -13.79 -16.27 -9.75
C GLU A 31 -14.72 -16.57 -8.57
N ASP A 32 -14.35 -16.11 -7.37
CA ASP A 32 -15.20 -16.14 -6.17
C ASP A 32 -16.25 -15.00 -6.11
N GLY A 33 -16.33 -14.23 -7.19
CA GLY A 33 -17.36 -13.24 -7.47
C GLY A 33 -17.04 -11.82 -7.00
N GLY A 34 -15.78 -11.50 -6.70
CA GLY A 34 -15.37 -10.12 -6.41
C GLY A 34 -15.69 -9.18 -7.57
N GLU A 35 -16.40 -8.09 -7.30
CA GLU A 35 -16.71 -7.04 -8.27
C GLU A 35 -15.63 -5.93 -8.27
N LEU A 36 -15.00 -5.72 -7.11
CA LEU A 36 -13.88 -4.82 -6.87
C LEU A 36 -12.76 -5.59 -6.16
N VAL A 37 -11.61 -5.76 -6.80
CA VAL A 37 -10.47 -6.54 -6.29
C VAL A 37 -9.28 -5.62 -6.05
N ILE A 38 -8.73 -5.62 -4.84
CA ILE A 38 -7.60 -4.78 -4.46
C ILE A 38 -6.36 -5.64 -4.18
N LEU A 39 -5.30 -5.38 -4.93
CA LEU A 39 -3.94 -5.87 -4.72
C LEU A 39 -3.18 -4.94 -3.76
N PRO A 40 -2.16 -5.45 -3.04
CA PRO A 40 -1.39 -4.65 -2.10
C PRO A 40 -0.64 -3.46 -2.72
N GLU A 41 -0.16 -2.58 -1.85
CA GLU A 41 0.82 -1.56 -2.22
C GLU A 41 2.14 -2.22 -2.62
N PHE A 42 2.74 -1.80 -3.72
CA PHE A 42 3.95 -2.42 -4.31
C PHE A 42 3.77 -3.88 -4.69
N PHE A 43 2.60 -4.27 -5.22
CA PHE A 43 2.33 -5.68 -5.55
C PHE A 43 3.38 -6.28 -6.50
N THR A 44 4.11 -5.48 -7.27
CA THR A 44 5.16 -5.98 -8.16
C THR A 44 6.48 -6.27 -7.45
N SER A 45 6.76 -5.72 -6.27
CA SER A 45 8.11 -5.77 -5.69
C SER A 45 8.15 -6.10 -4.21
N ALA A 46 7.04 -5.90 -3.48
CA ALA A 46 7.09 -5.56 -2.07
C ALA A 46 8.03 -4.36 -1.82
N MET A 47 8.51 -4.19 -0.59
CA MET A 47 9.33 -3.04 -0.23
C MET A 47 10.36 -3.41 0.84
N GLY A 48 11.62 -3.08 0.57
CA GLY A 48 12.78 -3.29 1.44
C GLY A 48 13.92 -2.40 0.96
N PHE A 49 14.77 -1.87 1.85
CA PHE A 49 15.99 -1.18 1.39
C PHE A 49 16.97 -2.24 0.88
N HIS A 50 17.28 -2.23 -0.41
CA HIS A 50 18.21 -3.15 -1.06
C HIS A 50 18.57 -2.64 -2.48
N PRO A 51 19.81 -2.82 -2.98
CA PRO A 51 20.20 -2.40 -4.33
C PRO A 51 19.28 -2.90 -5.47
N LYS A 52 18.83 -4.16 -5.41
CA LYS A 52 17.85 -4.74 -6.36
C LYS A 52 16.56 -3.93 -6.54
N MET A 53 16.18 -3.07 -5.60
CA MET A 53 14.99 -2.22 -5.76
C MET A 53 15.17 -1.14 -6.84
N LEU A 54 16.40 -0.83 -7.24
CA LEU A 54 16.68 0.05 -8.38
C LEU A 54 16.10 -0.49 -9.70
N ASP A 55 15.94 -1.81 -9.81
CA ASP A 55 15.43 -2.49 -11.01
C ASP A 55 13.92 -2.75 -11.01
N VAL A 56 13.22 -2.43 -9.92
CA VAL A 56 11.80 -2.82 -9.80
C VAL A 56 10.84 -1.84 -10.45
N ALA A 57 11.29 -0.62 -10.75
CA ALA A 57 10.46 0.40 -11.37
C ALA A 57 9.95 -0.08 -12.74
N GLN A 58 8.66 0.05 -12.98
CA GLN A 58 8.01 -0.34 -14.23
C GLN A 58 7.45 0.88 -14.93
N HIS A 59 7.57 0.96 -16.25
CA HIS A 59 6.91 2.04 -16.99
C HIS A 59 5.41 2.05 -16.67
N ILE A 60 4.79 3.23 -16.54
CA ILE A 60 3.37 3.37 -16.15
C ILE A 60 2.40 2.60 -17.07
N ASN A 61 2.76 2.41 -18.35
CA ASN A 61 2.00 1.61 -19.32
C ASN A 61 2.54 0.17 -19.53
N GLY A 62 3.46 -0.25 -18.66
CA GLY A 62 4.13 -1.55 -18.70
C GLY A 62 3.26 -2.71 -18.22
N GLU A 63 3.91 -3.84 -17.96
CA GLU A 63 3.25 -5.11 -17.63
C GLU A 63 2.27 -5.02 -16.43
N PRO A 64 2.57 -4.30 -15.31
CA PRO A 64 1.63 -4.20 -14.20
C PRO A 64 0.30 -3.53 -14.59
N MET A 65 0.36 -2.43 -15.33
CA MET A 65 -0.83 -1.74 -15.85
C MET A 65 -1.62 -2.63 -16.82
N GLN A 66 -0.92 -3.32 -17.73
CA GLN A 66 -1.55 -4.21 -18.69
C GLN A 66 -2.24 -5.38 -17.99
N LEU A 67 -1.63 -5.95 -16.95
CA LEU A 67 -2.24 -6.99 -16.12
C LEU A 67 -3.57 -6.51 -15.53
N LEU A 68 -3.59 -5.34 -14.87
CA LEU A 68 -4.79 -4.78 -14.25
C LEU A 68 -5.91 -4.56 -15.29
N VAL A 69 -5.59 -3.97 -16.44
CA VAL A 69 -6.56 -3.76 -17.53
C VAL A 69 -7.10 -5.08 -18.09
N GLN A 70 -6.23 -6.08 -18.27
CA GLN A 70 -6.63 -7.40 -18.77
C GLN A 70 -7.55 -8.12 -17.78
N LEU A 71 -7.24 -8.09 -16.49
CA LEU A 71 -8.07 -8.68 -15.43
C LEU A 71 -9.43 -7.99 -15.36
N ALA A 72 -9.46 -6.66 -15.31
CA ALA A 72 -10.70 -5.88 -15.29
C ALA A 72 -11.62 -6.25 -16.46
N LYS A 73 -11.07 -6.29 -17.67
CA LYS A 73 -11.81 -6.64 -18.88
C LYS A 73 -12.26 -8.11 -18.90
N LYS A 74 -11.39 -9.04 -18.52
CA LYS A 74 -11.67 -10.49 -18.53
C LYS A 74 -12.84 -10.84 -17.62
N TYR A 75 -12.86 -10.26 -16.42
CA TYR A 75 -13.85 -10.59 -15.39
C TYR A 75 -15.01 -9.58 -15.32
N ASN A 76 -15.04 -8.59 -16.21
CA ASN A 76 -16.02 -7.50 -16.18
C ASN A 76 -16.13 -6.83 -14.79
N GLY A 77 -14.99 -6.61 -14.14
CA GLY A 77 -14.89 -6.09 -12.78
C GLY A 77 -13.84 -4.98 -12.65
N ILE A 78 -13.73 -4.41 -11.46
CA ILE A 78 -12.77 -3.34 -11.13
C ILE A 78 -11.59 -3.97 -10.40
N VAL A 79 -10.36 -3.65 -10.78
CA VAL A 79 -9.16 -4.10 -10.07
C VAL A 79 -8.21 -2.93 -9.84
N GLY A 80 -7.57 -2.90 -8.67
CA GLY A 80 -6.52 -1.93 -8.42
C GLY A 80 -5.38 -2.45 -7.57
N GLY A 81 -4.26 -1.76 -7.60
CA GLY A 81 -3.03 -2.07 -6.88
C GLY A 81 -1.96 -1.02 -7.18
N SER A 82 -0.87 -0.96 -6.39
CA SER A 82 0.23 -0.04 -6.68
C SER A 82 1.55 -0.71 -7.02
N PHE A 83 2.37 0.01 -7.77
CA PHE A 83 3.73 -0.34 -8.11
C PHE A 83 4.59 0.92 -8.23
N ILE A 84 5.92 0.76 -8.21
CA ILE A 84 6.84 1.87 -8.49
C ILE A 84 6.76 2.15 -10.00
N ALA A 85 6.03 3.19 -10.37
CA ALA A 85 5.78 3.55 -11.75
C ALA A 85 6.77 4.61 -12.23
N LEU A 86 7.50 4.29 -13.30
CA LEU A 86 8.31 5.23 -14.05
C LEU A 86 7.41 6.04 -15.00
N ARG A 87 7.41 7.37 -14.83
CA ARG A 87 6.65 8.32 -15.66
C ARG A 87 7.58 9.47 -16.06
N GLY A 88 7.94 9.52 -17.34
CA GLY A 88 9.02 10.39 -17.79
C GLY A 88 10.34 9.90 -17.20
N GLU A 89 11.03 10.76 -16.47
CA GLU A 89 12.31 10.43 -15.86
C GLU A 89 12.25 10.23 -14.34
N GLU A 90 11.04 10.24 -13.77
CA GLU A 90 10.80 10.13 -12.32
C GLU A 90 9.98 8.89 -11.99
N THR A 91 10.18 8.34 -10.80
CA THR A 91 9.37 7.24 -10.28
C THR A 91 8.44 7.70 -9.15
N TYR A 92 7.26 7.08 -9.11
CA TYR A 92 6.21 7.32 -8.12
C TYR A 92 5.70 5.99 -7.58
N ASN A 93 5.22 5.95 -6.34
CA ASN A 93 4.35 4.86 -5.89
C ASN A 93 2.94 5.15 -6.39
N THR A 94 2.60 4.58 -7.55
CA THR A 94 1.33 4.83 -8.24
C THR A 94 0.35 3.70 -8.00
N PHE A 95 -0.77 3.99 -7.36
CA PHE A 95 -1.95 3.14 -7.40
C PHE A 95 -2.69 3.33 -8.72
N VAL A 96 -3.09 2.23 -9.32
CA VAL A 96 -3.91 2.19 -10.53
C VAL A 96 -5.22 1.51 -10.21
N LEU A 97 -6.34 2.12 -10.62
CA LEU A 97 -7.66 1.50 -10.60
C LEU A 97 -8.17 1.33 -12.03
N ALA A 98 -8.28 0.08 -12.49
CA ALA A 98 -8.71 -0.28 -13.83
C ALA A 98 -10.16 -0.76 -13.85
N PHE A 99 -10.92 -0.26 -14.81
CA PHE A 99 -12.33 -0.59 -15.06
C PHE A 99 -12.49 -1.49 -16.29
N PRO A 100 -13.61 -2.24 -16.40
CA PRO A 100 -13.80 -3.23 -17.46
C PRO A 100 -13.96 -2.63 -18.87
N ASP A 101 -14.31 -1.33 -18.95
CA ASP A 101 -14.39 -0.56 -20.19
C ASP A 101 -13.02 0.03 -20.62
N GLY A 102 -11.97 -0.22 -19.84
CA GLY A 102 -10.62 0.30 -20.10
C GLY A 102 -10.32 1.66 -19.48
N LEU A 103 -11.27 2.28 -18.76
CA LEU A 103 -10.99 3.47 -17.95
C LEU A 103 -9.99 3.15 -16.84
N LYS A 104 -9.12 4.11 -16.57
CA LYS A 104 -8.03 4.00 -15.58
C LYS A 104 -7.99 5.27 -14.74
N TYR A 105 -7.85 5.09 -13.44
CA TYR A 105 -7.65 6.16 -12.48
C TYR A 105 -6.35 5.93 -11.72
N PHE A 106 -5.76 7.00 -11.22
CA PHE A 106 -4.42 6.99 -10.66
C PHE A 106 -4.37 7.80 -9.37
N HIS A 107 -3.56 7.35 -8.43
CA HIS A 107 -3.17 8.10 -7.25
C HIS A 107 -1.68 7.86 -7.00
N ASP A 108 -0.90 8.92 -6.88
CA ASP A 108 0.51 8.86 -6.53
C ASP A 108 0.67 9.16 -5.03
N LYS A 109 1.27 8.24 -4.26
CA LYS A 109 1.44 8.39 -2.80
C LYS A 109 2.09 9.73 -2.47
N ASP A 110 1.47 10.48 -1.56
CA ASP A 110 1.84 11.88 -1.36
C ASP A 110 3.24 12.12 -0.77
N GLN A 111 3.72 11.20 0.06
CA GLN A 111 5.05 11.24 0.65
C GLN A 111 5.52 9.82 0.95
N PRO A 112 6.75 9.48 0.53
CA PRO A 112 7.33 8.19 0.84
C PRO A 112 7.42 7.90 2.35
N THR A 113 7.45 6.63 2.71
CA THR A 113 7.65 6.20 4.10
C THR A 113 9.11 5.80 4.34
N MET A 114 9.82 6.55 5.18
CA MET A 114 11.20 6.20 5.56
C MET A 114 12.11 6.02 4.33
N TRP A 115 12.75 4.86 4.20
CA TRP A 115 13.67 4.50 3.13
C TRP A 115 12.96 4.15 1.81
N GLU A 116 11.62 4.11 1.75
CA GLU A 116 10.90 4.12 0.48
C GLU A 116 11.30 5.31 -0.40
N ASN A 117 11.64 6.44 0.24
CA ASN A 117 12.08 7.67 -0.41
C ASN A 117 13.37 7.48 -1.23
N CYS A 118 14.11 6.39 -1.01
CA CYS A 118 15.22 6.00 -1.87
C CYS A 118 14.79 5.71 -3.31
N TYR A 119 13.54 5.28 -3.56
CA TYR A 119 13.15 4.65 -4.82
C TYR A 119 12.08 5.40 -5.62
N TYR A 120 11.43 6.39 -5.03
CA TYR A 120 10.41 7.20 -5.69
C TYR A 120 10.16 8.53 -4.96
N ILE A 121 9.57 9.50 -5.67
CA ILE A 121 9.20 10.80 -5.13
C ILE A 121 7.69 10.91 -4.85
N GLY A 122 7.30 11.88 -4.01
CA GLY A 122 5.90 12.10 -3.63
C GLY A 122 5.02 12.64 -4.77
N GLY A 123 3.77 12.18 -4.81
CA GLY A 123 2.71 12.71 -5.65
C GLY A 123 2.06 13.98 -5.11
N THR A 124 1.24 14.63 -5.94
CA THR A 124 0.57 15.90 -5.59
C THR A 124 -0.95 15.85 -5.73
N ASP A 125 -1.54 14.73 -6.13
CA ASP A 125 -2.99 14.59 -6.19
C ASP A 125 -3.61 14.42 -4.79
N ASP A 126 -4.94 14.44 -4.71
CA ASP A 126 -5.64 14.43 -3.43
C ASP A 126 -6.15 13.05 -2.98
N GLY A 127 -5.94 12.02 -3.80
CA GLY A 127 -6.39 10.65 -3.57
C GLY A 127 -7.88 10.41 -3.79
N VAL A 128 -8.64 11.37 -4.36
CA VAL A 128 -10.06 11.19 -4.69
C VAL A 128 -10.22 10.83 -6.17
N LEU A 129 -10.70 9.62 -6.44
CA LEU A 129 -11.01 9.15 -7.78
C LEU A 129 -12.51 9.29 -8.04
N GLU A 130 -12.90 10.23 -8.91
CA GLU A 130 -14.29 10.41 -9.33
C GLU A 130 -14.64 9.36 -10.40
N THR A 131 -15.35 8.30 -10.00
CA THR A 131 -15.65 7.17 -10.88
C THR A 131 -17.14 7.00 -11.15
N LYS A 132 -17.48 6.19 -12.16
CA LYS A 132 -18.87 5.85 -12.49
C LYS A 132 -19.60 5.04 -11.42
N VAL A 133 -18.90 4.50 -10.41
CA VAL A 133 -19.49 3.72 -9.30
C VAL A 133 -19.46 4.48 -7.97
N GLY A 134 -19.19 5.78 -8.00
CA GLY A 134 -19.03 6.62 -6.82
C GLY A 134 -17.61 7.16 -6.68
N ASN A 135 -17.39 7.99 -5.67
CA ASN A 135 -16.08 8.56 -5.40
C ASN A 135 -15.26 7.56 -4.58
N ILE A 136 -14.11 7.15 -5.08
CA ILE A 136 -13.23 6.18 -4.43
C ILE A 136 -12.03 6.93 -3.88
N GLY A 137 -11.82 6.87 -2.57
CA GLY A 137 -10.60 7.33 -1.93
C GLY A 137 -9.49 6.30 -2.07
N VAL A 138 -8.26 6.75 -2.28
CA VAL A 138 -7.07 5.90 -2.25
C VAL A 138 -6.15 6.35 -1.12
N ALA A 139 -5.60 5.38 -0.40
CA ALA A 139 -4.51 5.60 0.54
C ALA A 139 -3.50 4.45 0.45
N LEU A 140 -2.22 4.78 0.50
CA LEU A 140 -1.13 3.80 0.44
C LEU A 140 -0.30 3.82 1.72
N CYS A 141 -0.29 2.68 2.43
CA CYS A 141 0.49 2.42 3.64
C CYS A 141 0.37 3.53 4.67
N TRP A 142 1.43 4.28 4.94
CA TRP A 142 1.38 5.27 6.01
C TRP A 142 0.49 6.48 5.73
N GLU A 143 -0.07 6.63 4.52
CA GLU A 143 -1.18 7.56 4.31
C GLU A 143 -2.39 7.21 5.18
N PHE A 144 -2.64 5.94 5.49
CA PHE A 144 -3.71 5.54 6.41
C PHE A 144 -3.48 6.03 7.85
N VAL A 145 -2.24 6.39 8.23
CA VAL A 145 -1.92 6.91 9.57
C VAL A 145 -1.56 8.40 9.59
N ARG A 146 -1.73 9.13 8.48
CA ARG A 146 -1.54 10.58 8.39
C ARG A 146 -2.87 11.31 8.44
N THR A 147 -2.99 12.30 9.33
CA THR A 147 -4.23 13.08 9.47
C THR A 147 -4.55 13.89 8.22
N ARG A 148 -3.53 14.33 7.47
CA ARG A 148 -3.73 15.07 6.21
C ARG A 148 -4.49 14.24 5.18
N THR A 149 -4.19 12.94 5.07
CA THR A 149 -4.86 12.04 4.12
C THR A 149 -6.34 11.93 4.48
N THR A 150 -6.66 11.68 5.75
CA THR A 150 -8.05 11.65 6.20
C THR A 150 -8.77 12.98 5.96
N LYS A 151 -8.11 14.13 6.20
CA LYS A 151 -8.66 15.46 5.90
C LYS A 151 -8.94 15.66 4.40
N ARG A 152 -8.08 15.15 3.50
CA ARG A 152 -8.29 15.23 2.04
C ARG A 152 -9.52 14.44 1.57
N LEU A 153 -9.83 13.33 2.22
CA LEU A 153 -10.88 12.39 1.80
C LEU A 153 -12.23 12.63 2.49
N LEU A 154 -12.24 13.27 3.67
CA LEU A 154 -13.44 13.48 4.48
C LEU A 154 -14.57 14.15 3.67
N ASN A 155 -15.76 13.55 3.70
CA ASN A 155 -16.97 13.98 2.99
C ASN A 155 -16.83 14.02 1.45
N ARG A 156 -15.81 13.39 0.87
CA ARG A 156 -15.56 13.41 -0.59
C ARG A 156 -15.60 12.04 -1.25
N VAL A 157 -15.64 10.97 -0.47
CA VAL A 157 -15.55 9.58 -0.94
C VAL A 157 -16.68 8.73 -0.38
N ASP A 158 -17.02 7.66 -1.08
CA ASP A 158 -18.03 6.66 -0.67
C ASP A 158 -17.39 5.38 -0.11
N ILE A 159 -16.13 5.12 -0.47
CA ILE A 159 -15.32 3.97 -0.05
C ILE A 159 -13.84 4.35 -0.18
N VAL A 160 -12.98 3.76 0.65
CA VAL A 160 -11.53 3.85 0.51
C VAL A 160 -10.97 2.49 0.12
N VAL A 161 -10.06 2.50 -0.85
CA VAL A 161 -9.29 1.33 -1.27
C VAL A 161 -7.80 1.61 -1.16
N GLY A 162 -7.01 0.56 -1.08
CA GLY A 162 -5.55 0.66 -1.12
C GLY A 162 -4.94 -0.48 -0.35
N GLY A 163 -3.72 -0.27 0.13
CA GLY A 163 -3.03 -1.33 0.81
C GLY A 163 -1.74 -0.91 1.46
N SER A 164 -0.99 -1.88 1.97
CA SER A 164 0.27 -1.62 2.65
C SER A 164 1.30 -2.71 2.39
N CYS A 165 2.54 -2.28 2.24
CA CYS A 165 3.70 -3.13 2.45
C CYS A 165 4.34 -2.78 3.81
N TRP A 166 3.58 -2.90 4.91
CA TRP A 166 4.07 -2.47 6.24
C TRP A 166 4.91 -3.58 6.87
N TRP A 167 6.19 -3.30 7.14
CA TRP A 167 7.13 -4.24 7.76
C TRP A 167 7.22 -4.09 9.29
N THR A 168 7.68 -5.15 9.95
CA THR A 168 8.06 -5.13 11.36
C THR A 168 9.47 -4.59 11.59
N LEU A 169 9.87 -4.44 12.85
CA LEU A 169 11.25 -4.13 13.23
C LEU A 169 12.22 -5.27 12.86
N PRO A 170 13.50 -4.97 12.54
CA PRO A 170 14.51 -6.00 12.31
C PRO A 170 14.49 -7.11 13.38
N GLU A 171 14.65 -8.37 12.96
CA GLU A 171 14.65 -9.52 13.88
C GLU A 171 15.84 -9.50 14.84
N ALA A 172 16.98 -9.02 14.35
CA ALA A 172 18.16 -8.81 15.17
C ALA A 172 17.84 -7.82 16.30
N ARG A 173 18.25 -8.17 17.53
CA ARG A 173 18.06 -7.30 18.69
C ARG A 173 18.96 -6.07 18.57
N LEU A 174 18.38 -4.96 18.16
CA LEU A 174 19.04 -3.66 18.10
C LEU A 174 18.68 -2.82 19.35
N PRO A 175 19.61 -2.06 19.93
CA PRO A 175 19.31 -1.15 21.03
C PRO A 175 18.15 -0.21 20.67
N GLY A 176 17.09 -0.19 21.50
CA GLY A 176 15.88 0.61 21.28
C GLY A 176 14.77 -0.08 20.49
N TYR A 177 15.00 -1.27 19.92
CA TYR A 177 14.02 -2.08 19.20
C TYR A 177 13.55 -3.25 20.07
N THR A 178 12.67 -2.94 21.02
CA THR A 178 12.21 -3.90 22.03
C THR A 178 11.04 -4.74 21.51
N PRO A 179 10.75 -5.91 22.11
CA PRO A 179 9.54 -6.67 21.81
C PRO A 179 8.24 -5.85 21.95
N GLU A 180 8.16 -4.97 22.95
CA GLU A 180 7.00 -4.11 23.19
C GLU A 180 6.80 -3.09 22.06
N LEU A 181 7.90 -2.57 21.49
CA LEU A 181 7.81 -1.70 20.32
C LEU A 181 7.32 -2.46 19.09
N ARG A 182 7.72 -3.73 18.94
CA ARG A 182 7.24 -4.60 17.85
C ARG A 182 5.73 -4.86 17.98
N GLU A 183 5.26 -5.16 19.19
CA GLU A 183 3.84 -5.31 19.49
C GLU A 183 3.08 -4.02 19.19
N THR A 184 3.61 -2.86 19.61
CA THR A 184 3.01 -1.55 19.30
C THR A 184 2.88 -1.30 17.79
N VAL A 185 3.91 -1.66 17.00
CA VAL A 185 3.88 -1.53 15.52
C VAL A 185 2.78 -2.42 14.92
N LEU A 186 2.64 -3.65 15.41
CA LEU A 186 1.59 -4.56 14.96
C LEU A 186 0.19 -4.04 15.35
N GLU A 187 0.01 -3.58 16.59
CA GLU A 187 -1.25 -2.98 17.04
C GLU A 187 -1.65 -1.76 16.19
N MET A 188 -0.69 -0.88 15.88
CA MET A 188 -0.92 0.23 14.96
C MET A 188 -1.44 -0.27 13.61
N MET A 189 -0.81 -1.29 13.01
CA MET A 189 -1.26 -1.84 11.73
C MET A 189 -2.67 -2.44 11.85
N ILE A 190 -2.94 -3.24 12.89
CA ILE A 190 -4.26 -3.87 13.14
C ILE A 190 -5.38 -2.81 13.21
N GLU A 191 -5.15 -1.72 13.95
CA GLU A 191 -6.16 -0.69 14.17
C GLU A 191 -6.37 0.23 12.97
N THR A 192 -5.35 0.37 12.12
CA THR A 192 -5.28 1.41 11.09
C THR A 192 -6.50 1.42 10.14
N PRO A 193 -6.88 0.31 9.47
CA PRO A 193 -8.03 0.31 8.56
C PRO A 193 -9.35 0.67 9.28
N ALA A 194 -9.55 0.14 10.49
CA ALA A 194 -10.76 0.38 11.28
C ALA A 194 -10.87 1.83 11.77
N ARG A 195 -9.78 2.43 12.23
CA ARG A 195 -9.73 3.85 12.60
C ARG A 195 -9.99 4.76 11.40
N PHE A 196 -9.38 4.46 10.26
CA PHE A 196 -9.58 5.21 9.02
C PHE A 196 -11.05 5.21 8.58
N ALA A 197 -11.69 4.03 8.63
CA ALA A 197 -13.12 3.88 8.34
C ALA A 197 -13.99 4.74 9.28
N ARG A 198 -13.72 4.71 10.60
CA ARG A 198 -14.47 5.51 11.59
C ARG A 198 -14.31 7.01 11.43
N MET A 199 -13.12 7.49 11.08
CA MET A 199 -12.89 8.93 10.88
C MET A 199 -13.54 9.47 9.61
N LEU A 200 -13.72 8.63 8.59
CA LEU A 200 -14.35 9.03 7.33
C LEU A 200 -15.84 8.69 7.27
N GLY A 201 -16.32 7.73 8.07
CA GLY A 201 -17.69 7.21 7.97
C GLY A 201 -17.92 6.40 6.68
N VAL A 202 -16.88 5.76 6.14
CA VAL A 202 -16.95 4.98 4.89
C VAL A 202 -16.22 3.64 5.02
N PRO A 203 -16.61 2.62 4.25
CA PRO A 203 -15.91 1.35 4.21
C PRO A 203 -14.47 1.47 3.71
N VAL A 204 -13.61 0.56 4.15
CA VAL A 204 -12.19 0.47 3.76
C VAL A 204 -11.89 -0.94 3.25
N VAL A 205 -11.27 -1.05 2.07
CA VAL A 205 -10.75 -2.29 1.49
C VAL A 205 -9.23 -2.18 1.45
N HIS A 206 -8.57 -2.88 2.37
CA HIS A 206 -7.13 -2.81 2.59
C HIS A 206 -6.46 -4.14 2.24
N ALA A 207 -5.59 -4.10 1.24
CA ALA A 207 -4.76 -5.23 0.81
C ALA A 207 -3.34 -5.14 1.39
N ALA A 208 -2.69 -6.25 1.69
CA ALA A 208 -1.38 -6.21 2.35
C ALA A 208 -0.38 -7.25 1.85
N HIS A 209 0.90 -6.99 2.12
CA HIS A 209 1.92 -8.00 2.02
C HIS A 209 2.08 -8.78 3.33
N SER A 210 2.39 -10.08 3.20
CA SER A 210 2.84 -10.95 4.29
C SER A 210 4.15 -11.64 3.89
N GLY A 211 4.74 -12.38 4.83
CA GLY A 211 5.95 -13.16 4.61
C GLY A 211 7.25 -12.39 4.89
N ASP A 212 8.34 -13.15 4.88
CA ASP A 212 9.65 -12.68 5.29
C ASP A 212 10.41 -12.02 4.15
N PHE A 213 11.32 -11.11 4.51
CA PHE A 213 12.28 -10.54 3.57
C PHE A 213 13.62 -10.26 4.26
N GLU A 214 14.69 -10.34 3.46
CA GLU A 214 16.03 -9.89 3.82
C GLU A 214 16.33 -8.61 3.04
N GLY A 215 16.60 -7.53 3.75
CA GLY A 215 17.05 -6.25 3.21
C GLY A 215 18.46 -5.91 3.68
N GLU A 216 18.97 -4.76 3.23
CA GLU A 216 20.22 -4.17 3.73
C GLU A 216 19.91 -3.03 4.69
N THR A 217 20.81 -2.76 5.63
CA THR A 217 20.60 -1.70 6.61
C THR A 217 20.84 -0.33 5.98
N PRO A 218 19.85 0.59 5.98
CA PRO A 218 20.06 1.95 5.49
C PRO A 218 21.26 2.62 6.18
N MET A 219 22.07 3.36 5.42
CA MET A 219 23.30 4.01 5.89
C MET A 219 24.43 3.07 6.37
N MET A 220 24.22 1.76 6.37
CA MET A 220 25.24 0.74 6.61
C MET A 220 25.13 -0.33 5.52
N PRO A 221 25.49 0.02 4.27
CA PRO A 221 25.39 -0.93 3.15
C PRO A 221 26.18 -2.21 3.46
N ASP A 222 25.74 -3.33 2.90
CA ASP A 222 26.30 -4.67 3.12
C ASP A 222 26.02 -5.30 4.51
N ILE A 223 25.30 -4.63 5.41
CA ILE A 223 24.81 -5.25 6.65
C ILE A 223 23.36 -5.73 6.43
N PRO A 224 23.12 -7.04 6.24
CA PRO A 224 21.78 -7.56 6.03
C PRO A 224 20.94 -7.45 7.30
N TYR A 225 19.63 -7.30 7.13
CA TYR A 225 18.65 -7.46 8.20
C TYR A 225 17.46 -8.29 7.71
N ASN A 226 16.98 -9.16 8.60
CA ASN A 226 15.75 -9.90 8.39
C ASN A 226 14.58 -9.16 9.03
N SER A 227 13.44 -9.17 8.35
CA SER A 227 12.16 -8.69 8.84
C SER A 227 11.04 -9.40 8.08
N TYR A 228 9.79 -9.05 8.38
CA TYR A 228 8.62 -9.60 7.72
C TYR A 228 7.54 -8.51 7.56
N TYR A 229 6.67 -8.69 6.58
CA TYR A 229 5.50 -7.84 6.38
C TYR A 229 4.37 -8.29 7.30
N LEU A 230 3.68 -7.32 7.92
CA LEU A 230 2.74 -7.56 9.01
C LEU A 230 1.43 -8.24 8.58
N GLY A 231 1.17 -8.39 7.27
CA GLY A 231 -0.13 -8.86 6.78
C GLY A 231 -1.21 -7.85 7.13
N GLU A 232 -2.25 -8.31 7.83
CA GLU A 232 -3.38 -7.48 8.26
C GLU A 232 -4.19 -6.93 7.09
N THR A 233 -4.38 -7.76 6.06
CA THR A 233 -5.36 -7.51 4.99
C THR A 233 -6.76 -7.48 5.62
N GLN A 234 -7.52 -6.41 5.40
CA GLN A 234 -8.80 -6.20 6.06
C GLN A 234 -9.86 -5.61 5.13
N ILE A 235 -11.10 -6.07 5.27
CA ILE A 235 -12.29 -5.40 4.75
C ILE A 235 -13.09 -4.88 5.94
N VAL A 236 -13.35 -3.57 5.99
CA VAL A 236 -13.99 -2.89 7.11
C VAL A 236 -15.20 -2.09 6.63
N ASP A 237 -16.32 -2.13 7.36
CA ASP A 237 -17.47 -1.25 7.08
C ASP A 237 -17.27 0.19 7.61
N GLY A 238 -18.17 1.11 7.24
CA GLY A 238 -18.07 2.52 7.65
C GLY A 238 -18.25 2.79 9.15
N SER A 239 -18.60 1.78 9.97
CA SER A 239 -18.59 1.89 11.43
C SER A 239 -17.25 1.50 12.06
N GLY A 240 -16.31 0.99 11.26
CA GLY A 240 -15.06 0.42 11.74
C GLY A 240 -15.15 -1.06 12.09
N LYS A 241 -16.25 -1.76 11.75
CA LYS A 241 -16.37 -3.19 11.98
C LYS A 241 -15.59 -3.95 10.90
N ILE A 242 -14.63 -4.77 11.33
CA ILE A 242 -13.91 -5.70 10.46
C ILE A 242 -14.89 -6.78 10.00
N LEU A 243 -15.09 -6.89 8.69
CA LEU A 243 -15.96 -7.86 8.04
C LEU A 243 -15.21 -9.13 7.62
N ALA A 244 -13.94 -8.98 7.23
CA ALA A 244 -13.03 -10.06 6.91
C ALA A 244 -11.58 -9.62 7.15
N ARG A 245 -10.69 -10.55 7.48
CA ARG A 245 -9.29 -10.28 7.84
C ARG A 245 -8.40 -11.49 7.55
N LEU A 246 -7.18 -11.23 7.07
CA LEU A 246 -6.06 -12.16 7.13
C LEU A 246 -4.97 -11.53 7.98
N LYS A 247 -4.41 -12.32 8.89
CA LYS A 247 -3.24 -11.94 9.69
C LYS A 247 -1.96 -12.40 8.99
N GLN A 248 -0.82 -11.99 9.52
CA GLN A 248 0.48 -12.46 9.02
C GLN A 248 0.55 -14.00 8.97
N GLU A 249 0.13 -14.69 10.03
CA GLU A 249 0.25 -16.16 10.13
C GLU A 249 -0.65 -16.93 9.17
N ASP A 250 -1.66 -16.27 8.58
CA ASP A 250 -2.55 -16.89 7.59
C ASP A 250 -1.88 -16.99 6.20
N GLY A 251 -0.76 -16.28 5.99
CA GLY A 251 0.00 -16.33 4.74
C GLY A 251 -0.72 -15.68 3.55
N GLU A 252 -0.41 -16.15 2.34
CA GLU A 252 -1.04 -15.65 1.12
C GLU A 252 -2.53 -16.04 1.04
N GLY A 253 -3.40 -15.12 0.62
CA GLY A 253 -4.82 -15.43 0.45
C GLY A 253 -5.69 -14.29 -0.03
N VAL A 254 -6.98 -14.61 -0.23
CA VAL A 254 -8.02 -13.65 -0.65
C VAL A 254 -9.11 -13.61 0.41
N ILE A 255 -9.52 -12.41 0.82
CA ILE A 255 -10.75 -12.20 1.60
C ILE A 255 -11.80 -11.48 0.79
N ILE A 256 -13.06 -11.87 0.97
CA ILE A 256 -14.21 -11.32 0.25
C ILE A 256 -15.30 -10.94 1.24
N SER A 257 -15.95 -9.79 1.00
CA SER A 257 -17.13 -9.40 1.74
C SER A 257 -18.10 -8.58 0.91
N ASN A 258 -19.35 -8.48 1.36
CA ASN A 258 -20.34 -7.60 0.77
C ASN A 258 -20.32 -6.25 1.50
N ILE A 259 -20.13 -5.18 0.73
CA ILE A 259 -20.28 -3.81 1.21
C ILE A 259 -21.54 -3.20 0.61
N ASP A 260 -22.34 -2.57 1.46
CA ASP A 260 -23.48 -1.75 1.08
C ASP A 260 -23.05 -0.28 1.01
N LEU A 261 -22.83 0.22 -0.20
CA LEU A 261 -22.47 1.62 -0.47
C LEU A 261 -23.66 2.58 -0.35
N THR A 262 -24.90 2.07 -0.27
CA THR A 262 -26.11 2.89 -0.07
C THR A 262 -26.28 3.27 1.40
N LYS A 263 -25.74 2.46 2.31
CA LYS A 263 -25.68 2.79 3.72
C LYS A 263 -24.70 3.93 3.94
N LYS A 264 -25.14 4.95 4.66
CA LYS A 264 -24.31 6.09 5.05
C LYS A 264 -24.01 5.99 6.54
N TRP A 265 -22.75 6.19 6.92
CA TRP A 265 -22.33 6.30 8.30
C TRP A 265 -21.88 7.73 8.57
N ALA A 266 -22.14 8.22 9.78
CA ALA A 266 -21.48 9.42 10.24
C ALA A 266 -20.09 9.05 10.78
N PRO A 267 -19.07 9.90 10.58
CA PRO A 267 -17.80 9.75 11.28
C PRO A 267 -18.01 9.56 12.79
N SER A 268 -17.42 8.50 13.34
CA SER A 268 -17.53 8.13 14.76
C SER A 268 -16.24 8.32 15.55
N GLU A 269 -15.16 8.69 14.87
CA GLU A 269 -13.86 9.02 15.45
C GLU A 269 -13.40 10.39 14.94
N SER A 270 -12.88 11.24 15.82
CA SER A 270 -12.36 12.56 15.44
C SER A 270 -10.96 12.45 14.83
N ILE A 271 -10.70 13.20 13.76
CA ILE A 271 -9.35 13.35 13.22
C ILE A 271 -8.52 14.19 14.21
N PRO A 272 -7.40 13.68 14.76
CA PRO A 272 -6.61 14.44 15.72
C PRO A 272 -5.88 15.62 15.06
N ASP A 273 -5.62 16.69 15.82
CA ASP A 273 -4.91 17.88 15.33
C ASP A 273 -3.38 17.76 15.51
N ARG A 274 -2.80 16.79 14.80
CA ARG A 274 -1.36 16.52 14.76
C ARG A 274 -1.01 15.80 13.46
N PHE A 275 0.25 15.46 13.22
CA PHE A 275 0.65 14.80 11.98
C PHE A 275 0.15 13.34 11.88
N TRP A 276 0.39 12.54 12.93
CA TRP A 276 0.02 11.13 12.99
C TRP A 276 -1.36 10.91 13.61
N ILE A 277 -2.11 9.96 13.08
CA ILE A 277 -3.35 9.45 13.69
C ILE A 277 -3.05 8.68 14.99
N PRO A 278 -2.17 7.65 14.99
CA PRO A 278 -1.78 6.96 16.22
C PRO A 278 -0.83 7.80 17.06
N ASP A 279 -0.72 7.44 18.34
CA ASP A 279 0.35 7.93 19.21
C ASP A 279 1.68 7.32 18.76
N MET A 280 2.32 7.94 17.76
CA MET A 280 3.53 7.41 17.13
C MET A 280 4.65 7.25 18.16
N PRO A 281 5.21 6.04 18.33
CA PRO A 281 6.39 5.84 19.16
C PRO A 281 7.54 6.74 18.73
N LYS A 282 8.22 7.37 19.69
CA LYS A 282 9.31 8.33 19.42
C LYS A 282 10.41 7.72 18.55
N GLN A 283 10.72 6.45 18.75
CA GLN A 283 11.72 5.71 17.99
C GLN A 283 11.33 5.61 16.50
N LEU A 284 10.07 5.33 16.19
CA LEU A 284 9.57 5.25 14.82
C LEU A 284 9.49 6.64 14.17
N ASP A 285 9.06 7.65 14.91
CA ASP A 285 9.02 9.03 14.40
C ASP A 285 10.43 9.54 14.05
N GLN A 286 11.40 9.29 14.94
CA GLN A 286 12.81 9.61 14.68
C GLN A 286 13.38 8.84 13.49
N ALA A 287 13.13 7.53 13.41
CA ALA A 287 13.54 6.70 12.28
C ALA A 287 12.93 7.23 10.97
N TRP A 288 11.66 7.63 10.98
CA TRP A 288 10.99 8.23 9.84
C TRP A 288 11.65 9.53 9.38
N GLN A 289 11.99 10.44 10.30
CA GLN A 289 12.66 11.69 9.95
C GLN A 289 14.09 11.47 9.40
N VAL A 290 14.83 10.52 9.95
CA VAL A 290 16.20 10.22 9.51
C VAL A 290 16.19 9.52 8.16
N PHE A 291 15.40 8.46 8.01
CA PHE A 291 15.38 7.65 6.79
C PHE A 291 14.74 8.37 5.61
N ASN A 292 13.77 9.26 5.81
CA ASN A 292 13.28 10.09 4.70
C ASN A 292 14.37 11.02 4.17
N ARG A 293 15.08 11.75 5.05
CA ARG A 293 16.17 12.64 4.60
C ARG A 293 17.29 11.88 3.91
N HIS A 294 17.63 10.71 4.42
CA HIS A 294 18.59 9.82 3.76
C HIS A 294 18.08 9.36 2.39
N GLY A 295 16.82 8.94 2.31
CA GLY A 295 16.23 8.46 1.07
C GLY A 295 16.11 9.53 0.00
N GLU A 296 15.79 10.78 0.34
CA GLU A 296 15.79 11.91 -0.60
C GLU A 296 17.17 12.10 -1.23
N ALA A 297 18.23 12.07 -0.41
CA ALA A 297 19.61 12.16 -0.91
C ALA A 297 19.95 10.95 -1.78
N TYR A 298 19.61 9.73 -1.32
CA TYR A 298 19.84 8.50 -2.08
C TYR A 298 19.14 8.51 -3.44
N TYR A 299 17.92 9.01 -3.51
CA TYR A 299 17.17 9.08 -4.76
C TYR A 299 17.90 9.95 -5.78
N VAL A 300 18.34 11.15 -5.37
CA VAL A 300 19.06 12.09 -6.26
C VAL A 300 20.45 11.56 -6.64
N GLU A 301 21.17 10.96 -5.70
CA GLU A 301 22.57 10.55 -5.90
C GLU A 301 22.73 9.18 -6.57
N THR A 302 21.74 8.29 -6.38
CA THR A 302 21.83 6.88 -6.81
C THR A 302 20.69 6.50 -7.74
N THR A 303 19.43 6.64 -7.31
CA THR A 303 18.28 6.12 -8.07
C THR A 303 18.06 6.85 -9.38
N LYS A 304 18.01 8.19 -9.36
CA LYS A 304 17.79 9.00 -10.56
C LYS A 304 18.91 8.79 -11.60
N PRO A 305 20.22 8.84 -11.24
CA PRO A 305 21.29 8.50 -12.17
C PRO A 305 21.24 7.05 -12.69
N TYR A 306 20.72 6.11 -11.89
CA TYR A 306 20.50 4.74 -12.32
C TYR A 306 19.42 4.67 -13.41
N LEU A 307 18.26 5.28 -13.17
CA LEU A 307 17.14 5.35 -14.11
C LEU A 307 17.54 6.04 -15.42
N ASP A 308 18.28 7.15 -15.35
CA ASP A 308 18.74 7.89 -16.52
C ASP A 308 19.68 7.09 -17.42
N LYS A 309 20.40 6.11 -16.86
CA LYS A 309 21.25 5.18 -17.64
C LYS A 309 20.42 4.10 -18.33
N GLN A 310 19.33 3.66 -17.72
CA GLN A 310 18.44 2.63 -18.29
C GLN A 310 17.56 3.18 -19.43
N LEU A 311 17.33 4.49 -19.44
CA LEU A 311 16.53 5.17 -20.47
C LEU A 311 17.31 5.56 -21.74
N LYS A 312 18.65 5.41 -21.74
CA LYS A 312 19.54 5.72 -22.87
C LYS A 312 19.85 4.47 -23.69
#